data_AF-A0A7W1ZCS9-F1
#
_entry.id   AF-A0A7W1ZCS9-F1
#
_cell.length_a   1.000
_cell.length_b   1.000
_cell.length_c   1.000
_cell.angle_alpha   90.00
_cell.angle_beta   90.00
_cell.angle_gamma   90.00
#
_symmetry.space_group_name_H-M   'P 1'
#
loop_
_entity.id
_entity.type
_entity.pdbx_description
1 polymer ?
#
loop_
_entity_poly.entity_id
_entity_poly.type
_entity_poly.pdbx_seq_one_letter_code
_entity_poly.pdbx_strand_id
1 'polypeptide(L)'
;MKNLILIFVLIFSLKFYAQDPQLFENTWYLHNLIINGQTLPPPSNSEVPYIPLDFFENGNDDFTTTVCNSFSGTLVYGGSENFTIQDYSLTLIFCDLEENTIYEGIYLGFFFDPTTQDPYIEPFPYTITVNGSAKTLIIENVNG
;
A
#
# COMPACT_ATOMS: atom_id res chain seq x y z
N MET A 1 12.91 -30.59 -34.63
CA MET A 1 12.34 -29.23 -34.60
C MET A 1 11.20 -29.06 -33.59
N LYS A 2 10.28 -30.05 -33.40
CA LYS A 2 9.23 -29.96 -32.36
C LYS A 2 9.76 -29.75 -30.93
N ASN A 3 10.89 -30.39 -30.58
CA ASN A 3 11.46 -30.28 -29.23
C ASN A 3 12.13 -28.91 -28.96
N LEU A 4 12.51 -28.16 -30.00
CA LEU A 4 13.08 -26.80 -29.86
C LEU A 4 11.99 -25.75 -29.58
N ILE A 5 10.77 -25.97 -30.07
CA ILE A 5 9.62 -25.08 -29.82
C ILE A 5 9.22 -25.12 -28.34
N LEU A 6 9.25 -26.30 -27.72
CA LEU A 6 8.98 -26.46 -26.28
C LEU A 6 9.95 -25.67 -25.40
N ILE A 7 11.24 -25.65 -25.76
CA ILE A 7 12.26 -24.89 -25.03
C ILE A 7 12.02 -23.38 -25.17
N PHE A 8 11.65 -22.91 -26.36
CA PHE A 8 11.35 -21.49 -26.58
C PHE A 8 10.10 -21.02 -25.81
N VAL A 9 9.07 -21.86 -25.69
CA VAL A 9 7.85 -21.54 -24.91
C VAL A 9 8.15 -21.48 -23.40
N LEU A 10 9.00 -22.37 -22.89
CA LEU A 10 9.40 -22.41 -21.47
C LEU A 10 10.25 -21.20 -21.03
N ILE A 11 11.02 -20.60 -21.95
CA ILE A 11 11.87 -19.43 -21.64
C ILE A 11 11.04 -18.14 -21.59
N PHE A 12 9.95 -18.04 -22.37
CA PHE A 12 9.07 -16.87 -22.37
C PHE A 12 8.14 -16.80 -21.14
N SER A 13 7.81 -17.94 -20.51
CA SER A 13 6.97 -17.96 -19.31
C SER A 13 7.65 -17.44 -18.04
N LEU A 14 8.98 -17.29 -18.03
CA LEU A 14 9.75 -16.87 -16.84
C LEU A 14 9.79 -15.34 -16.63
N LYS A 15 9.08 -14.56 -17.46
CA LYS A 15 9.14 -13.08 -17.46
C LYS A 15 7.87 -12.39 -16.96
N PHE A 16 6.86 -13.14 -16.52
CA PHE A 16 5.68 -12.54 -15.90
C PHE A 16 5.90 -12.45 -14.40
N TYR A 17 6.40 -11.29 -13.95
CA TYR A 17 6.11 -10.85 -12.60
C TYR A 17 4.61 -10.59 -12.53
N ALA A 18 3.93 -11.22 -11.57
CA ALA A 18 2.51 -10.99 -11.41
C ALA A 18 2.23 -9.59 -10.81
N GLN A 19 3.22 -8.95 -10.19
CA GLN A 19 3.15 -7.61 -9.58
C GLN A 19 4.26 -6.72 -10.14
N ASP A 20 4.08 -5.39 -10.14
CA ASP A 20 5.15 -4.44 -10.52
C ASP A 20 6.26 -4.49 -9.45
N PRO A 21 7.50 -4.88 -9.77
CA PRO A 21 8.60 -4.96 -8.80
C PRO A 21 8.85 -3.64 -8.06
N GLN A 22 8.52 -2.50 -8.70
CA GLN A 22 8.68 -1.19 -8.07
C GLN A 22 7.85 -1.05 -6.79
N LEU A 23 6.77 -1.82 -6.63
CA LEU A 23 5.97 -1.82 -5.41
C LEU A 23 6.84 -2.19 -4.19
N PHE A 24 7.71 -3.19 -4.35
CA PHE A 24 8.54 -3.76 -3.27
C PHE A 24 9.95 -3.19 -3.20
N GLU A 25 10.47 -2.66 -4.30
CA GLU A 25 11.83 -2.11 -4.38
C GLU A 25 11.96 -0.70 -3.77
N ASN A 26 10.88 -0.12 -3.25
CA ASN A 26 10.84 1.26 -2.76
C ASN A 26 10.03 1.36 -1.46
N THR A 27 10.52 2.19 -0.53
CA THR A 27 9.66 2.76 0.52
C THR A 27 8.87 3.90 -0.09
N TRP A 28 7.55 3.86 0.07
CA TRP A 28 6.66 4.93 -0.34
C TRP A 28 6.41 5.88 0.82
N TYR A 29 6.20 7.16 0.52
CA TYR A 29 5.91 8.17 1.53
C TYR A 29 4.60 8.84 1.17
N LEU A 30 3.68 8.93 2.13
CA LEU A 30 2.41 9.60 1.92
C LEU A 30 2.68 11.08 1.61
N HIS A 31 2.25 11.53 0.43
CA HIS A 31 2.34 12.94 0.05
C HIS A 31 0.98 13.63 0.17
N ASN A 32 -0.09 12.96 -0.29
CA ASN A 32 -1.45 13.47 -0.24
C ASN A 32 -2.40 12.33 0.13
N LEU A 33 -3.34 12.60 1.02
CA LEU A 33 -4.58 11.83 1.15
C LEU A 33 -5.69 12.63 0.49
N ILE A 34 -6.50 12.01 -0.39
CA ILE A 34 -7.60 12.68 -1.07
C ILE A 34 -8.89 12.00 -0.65
N ILE A 35 -9.80 12.77 -0.04
CA ILE A 35 -11.12 12.28 0.38
C ILE A 35 -12.17 13.24 -0.15
N ASN A 36 -13.17 12.73 -0.89
CA ASN A 36 -14.21 13.55 -1.52
C ASN A 36 -13.66 14.72 -2.36
N GLY A 37 -12.52 14.50 -3.03
CA GLY A 37 -11.83 15.52 -3.84
C GLY A 37 -11.06 16.59 -3.04
N GLN A 38 -11.07 16.53 -1.71
CA GLN A 38 -10.26 17.41 -0.87
C GLN A 38 -8.90 16.76 -0.59
N THR A 39 -7.82 17.48 -0.91
CA THR A 39 -6.46 17.10 -0.52
C THR A 39 -6.20 17.42 0.95
N LEU A 40 -5.78 16.41 1.70
CA LEU A 40 -5.37 16.45 3.09
C LEU A 40 -3.87 16.09 3.13
N PRO A 41 -2.96 17.07 3.22
CA PRO A 41 -1.54 16.79 3.35
C PRO A 41 -1.23 16.27 4.77
N PRO A 42 -0.25 15.36 4.92
CA PRO A 42 0.16 14.90 6.25
C PRO A 42 0.83 16.00 7.07
N PRO A 43 0.67 16.00 8.40
CA PRO A 43 1.49 16.82 9.26
C PRO A 43 2.95 16.39 9.13
N SER A 44 3.86 17.35 9.30
CA SER A 44 5.30 17.11 9.35
C SER A 44 5.87 17.89 10.53
N ASN A 45 6.14 17.17 11.61
CA ASN A 45 6.58 17.74 12.89
C ASN A 45 7.67 16.85 13.52
N SER A 46 8.07 17.17 14.75
CA SER A 46 9.12 16.43 15.45
C SER A 46 8.72 15.01 15.86
N GLU A 47 7.44 14.71 15.94
CA GLU A 47 6.91 13.39 16.30
C GLU A 47 6.74 12.52 15.05
N VAL A 48 6.04 13.03 14.05
CA VAL A 48 5.82 12.38 12.75
C VAL A 48 6.44 13.27 11.67
N PRO A 49 7.71 13.03 11.28
CA PRO A 49 8.35 13.81 10.22
C PRO A 49 7.83 13.43 8.82
N TYR A 50 7.43 12.18 8.65
CA TYR A 50 6.88 11.60 7.42
C TYR A 50 6.08 10.32 7.77
N ILE A 51 5.23 9.87 6.85
CA ILE A 51 4.41 8.65 6.99
C ILE A 51 4.87 7.65 5.91
N PRO A 52 5.63 6.60 6.28
CA PRO A 52 6.12 5.61 5.34
C PRO A 52 5.10 4.51 5.08
N LEU A 53 5.25 3.87 3.93
CA LEU A 53 4.46 2.78 3.42
C LEU A 53 5.39 1.79 2.72
N ASP A 54 5.61 0.65 3.34
CA ASP A 54 6.52 -0.39 2.86
C ASP A 54 5.76 -1.62 2.40
N PHE A 55 6.17 -2.20 1.28
CA PHE A 55 5.71 -3.49 0.78
C PHE A 55 6.88 -4.48 0.81
N PHE A 56 6.64 -5.70 1.28
CA PHE A 56 7.68 -6.71 1.45
C PHE A 56 7.42 -7.91 0.54
N GLU A 57 8.44 -8.34 -0.20
CA GLU A 57 8.41 -9.65 -0.85
C GLU A 57 8.78 -10.74 0.17
N ASN A 58 7.84 -11.65 0.46
CA ASN A 58 8.04 -12.83 1.32
C ASN A 58 8.22 -12.52 2.83
N GLY A 59 7.51 -11.51 3.35
CA GLY A 59 7.43 -11.20 4.78
C GLY A 59 6.38 -12.04 5.52
N ASN A 60 6.33 -11.92 6.86
CA ASN A 60 5.16 -12.37 7.64
C ASN A 60 3.98 -11.39 7.47
N ASP A 61 4.30 -10.11 7.28
CA ASP A 61 3.40 -9.06 6.80
C ASP A 61 3.94 -8.60 5.44
N ASP A 62 3.06 -8.49 4.45
CA ASP A 62 3.42 -8.06 3.09
C ASP A 62 3.42 -6.53 2.97
N PHE A 63 2.92 -5.84 3.98
CA PHE A 63 2.75 -4.40 4.01
C PHE A 63 2.77 -3.83 5.42
N THR A 64 3.37 -2.65 5.57
CA THR A 64 3.32 -1.85 6.80
C THR A 64 3.25 -0.36 6.50
N THR A 65 2.40 0.36 7.24
CA THR A 65 2.40 1.82 7.29
C THR A 65 2.38 2.32 8.72
N THR A 66 2.92 3.52 8.98
CA THR A 66 2.99 4.04 10.35
C THR A 66 2.76 5.54 10.41
N VAL A 67 1.91 5.97 11.35
CA VAL A 67 1.85 7.37 11.80
C VAL A 67 2.44 7.40 13.21
N CYS A 68 1.63 7.16 14.24
CA CYS A 68 2.09 6.84 15.60
C CYS A 68 1.94 5.35 15.87
N ASN A 69 0.86 4.77 15.36
CA ASN A 69 0.58 3.36 15.30
C ASN A 69 1.03 2.75 13.98
N SER A 70 1.52 1.53 14.06
CA SER A 70 1.85 0.70 12.91
C SER A 70 0.65 -0.14 12.53
N PHE A 71 0.21 -0.03 11.28
CA PHE A 71 -0.77 -0.90 10.64
C PHE A 71 -0.05 -1.81 9.66
N SER A 72 -0.18 -3.13 9.83
CA SER A 72 0.42 -4.13 8.97
C SER A 72 -0.56 -5.25 8.62
N GLY A 73 -0.26 -6.02 7.58
CA GLY A 73 -1.04 -7.19 7.21
C GLY A 73 -0.52 -7.94 6.00
N THR A 74 -1.19 -9.05 5.68
CA THR A 74 -0.93 -9.87 4.50
C THR A 74 -1.68 -9.32 3.29
N LEU A 75 -1.03 -9.22 2.13
CA LEU A 75 -1.64 -8.71 0.91
C LEU A 75 -2.03 -9.88 -0.01
N VAL A 76 -3.32 -9.98 -0.31
CA VAL A 76 -3.81 -10.92 -1.31
C VAL A 76 -4.06 -10.19 -2.62
N TYR A 77 -3.20 -10.44 -3.61
CA TYR A 77 -3.26 -9.78 -4.91
C TYR A 77 -4.33 -10.39 -5.81
N GLY A 78 -5.27 -9.56 -6.28
CA GLY A 78 -6.31 -9.93 -7.25
C GLY A 78 -5.90 -9.67 -8.71
N GLY A 79 -4.59 -9.77 -9.01
CA GLY A 79 -3.99 -9.44 -10.30
C GLY A 79 -2.69 -8.67 -10.15
N SER A 80 -2.37 -7.81 -11.13
CA SER A 80 -1.17 -6.98 -11.14
C SER A 80 -1.37 -5.55 -10.65
N GLU A 81 -2.62 -5.13 -10.41
CA GLU A 81 -2.97 -3.71 -10.18
C GLU A 81 -3.90 -3.53 -8.97
N ASN A 82 -4.08 -4.56 -8.15
CA ASN A 82 -4.90 -4.47 -6.95
C ASN A 82 -4.54 -5.52 -5.89
N PHE A 83 -4.92 -5.24 -4.64
CA PHE A 83 -4.76 -6.15 -3.51
C PHE A 83 -5.89 -5.98 -2.48
N THR A 84 -6.13 -7.00 -1.66
CA THR A 84 -6.91 -6.92 -0.41
C THR A 84 -6.01 -7.16 0.79
N ILE A 85 -6.37 -6.64 1.96
CA ILE A 85 -5.60 -6.82 3.21
C ILE A 85 -6.25 -7.92 4.06
N GLN A 86 -5.46 -8.87 4.52
CA GLN A 86 -5.87 -9.97 5.41
C GLN A 86 -4.89 -10.08 6.59
N ASP A 87 -5.27 -10.83 7.63
CA ASP A 87 -4.42 -11.15 8.79
C ASP A 87 -3.69 -9.91 9.35
N TYR A 88 -4.44 -8.82 9.55
CA TYR A 88 -3.88 -7.52 9.88
C TYR A 88 -3.63 -7.33 11.37
N SER A 89 -2.77 -6.38 11.69
CA SER A 89 -2.46 -5.95 13.05
C SER A 89 -2.35 -4.43 13.13
N LEU A 90 -2.71 -3.88 14.28
CA LEU A 90 -2.59 -2.46 14.60
C LEU A 90 -2.03 -2.31 16.00
N THR A 91 -0.96 -1.53 16.16
CA THR A 91 -0.49 -1.16 17.50
C THR A 91 -1.44 -0.17 18.17
N LEU A 92 -1.34 -0.01 19.49
CA LEU A 92 -2.24 0.88 20.25
C LEU A 92 -1.45 1.79 21.20
N ILE A 93 -0.85 2.84 20.63
CA ILE A 93 -0.23 3.96 21.34
C ILE A 93 -1.00 5.25 21.05
N PHE A 94 -0.82 6.25 21.91
CA PHE A 94 -1.27 7.61 21.64
C PHE A 94 -0.12 8.40 21.03
N CYS A 95 -0.43 9.27 20.06
CA CYS A 95 0.50 10.32 19.68
C CYS A 95 0.61 11.35 20.82
N ASP A 96 1.78 11.95 20.98
CA ASP A 96 2.06 13.09 21.85
C ASP A 96 1.37 14.36 21.32
N LEU A 97 1.27 14.53 19.99
CA LEU A 97 0.60 15.67 19.36
C LEU A 97 -0.80 15.30 18.85
N GLU A 98 -1.78 16.13 19.20
CA GLU A 98 -3.19 15.95 18.80
C GLU A 98 -3.37 15.95 17.27
N GLU A 99 -2.61 16.78 16.54
CA GLU A 99 -2.67 16.82 15.08
C GLU A 99 -2.31 15.47 14.42
N ASN A 100 -1.37 14.72 15.02
CA ASN A 100 -0.97 13.40 14.54
C ASN A 100 -2.03 12.35 14.86
N THR A 101 -2.66 12.44 16.04
CA THR A 101 -3.78 11.55 16.42
C THR A 101 -4.96 11.72 15.47
N ILE A 102 -5.33 12.98 15.18
CA ILE A 102 -6.41 13.28 14.24
C ILE A 102 -6.06 12.76 12.84
N TYR A 103 -4.85 13.03 12.36
CA TYR A 103 -4.45 12.62 11.03
C TYR A 103 -4.34 11.09 10.90
N GLU A 104 -3.84 10.40 11.93
CA GLU A 104 -3.80 8.93 11.96
C GLU A 104 -5.19 8.32 11.80
N GLY A 105 -6.20 8.82 12.53
CA GLY A 105 -7.57 8.32 12.39
C GLY A 105 -8.13 8.49 10.97
N ILE A 106 -7.79 9.59 10.31
CA ILE A 106 -8.22 9.85 8.92
C ILE A 106 -7.45 8.94 7.95
N TYR A 107 -6.14 8.86 8.09
CA TYR A 107 -5.28 8.09 7.20
C TYR A 107 -5.50 6.59 7.33
N LEU A 108 -5.54 6.04 8.54
CA LEU A 108 -5.81 4.62 8.74
C LEU A 108 -7.27 4.29 8.38
N GLY A 109 -8.20 5.21 8.62
CA GLY A 109 -9.60 5.08 8.17
C GLY A 109 -9.76 4.87 6.66
N PHE A 110 -8.77 5.25 5.84
CA PHE A 110 -8.75 4.92 4.42
C PHE A 110 -8.83 3.40 4.15
N PHE A 111 -8.25 2.58 5.02
CA PHE A 111 -8.17 1.13 4.83
C PHE A 111 -9.34 0.36 5.43
N PHE A 112 -10.13 0.98 6.32
CA PHE A 112 -11.13 0.30 7.14
C PHE A 112 -12.58 0.65 6.77
N ASP A 113 -13.44 -0.37 6.78
CA ASP A 113 -14.89 -0.19 6.71
C ASP A 113 -15.41 0.29 8.08
N PRO A 114 -16.05 1.47 8.16
CA PRO A 114 -16.52 2.03 9.44
C PRO A 114 -17.64 1.20 10.08
N THR A 115 -18.27 0.28 9.34
CA THR A 115 -19.37 -0.56 9.82
C THR A 115 -18.90 -1.87 10.46
N THR A 116 -17.83 -2.47 9.92
CA THR A 116 -17.28 -3.74 10.42
C THR A 116 -16.09 -3.53 11.35
N GLN A 117 -15.39 -2.39 11.22
CA GLN A 117 -14.09 -2.14 11.86
C GLN A 117 -12.97 -3.08 11.38
N ASP A 118 -13.19 -3.73 10.24
CA ASP A 118 -12.19 -4.54 9.52
C ASP A 118 -11.72 -3.78 8.27
N PRO A 119 -10.56 -4.12 7.68
CA PRO A 119 -10.18 -3.60 6.37
C PRO A 119 -11.25 -3.87 5.31
N TYR A 120 -11.36 -2.99 4.30
CA TYR A 120 -12.30 -3.19 3.20
C TYR A 120 -12.09 -4.56 2.53
N ILE A 121 -13.19 -5.24 2.24
CA ILE A 121 -13.19 -6.51 1.51
C ILE A 121 -12.97 -6.29 0.00
N GLU A 122 -13.34 -5.10 -0.48
CA GLU A 122 -13.10 -4.67 -1.84
C GLU A 122 -11.60 -4.44 -2.06
N PRO A 123 -11.07 -4.84 -3.23
CA PRO A 123 -9.66 -4.67 -3.51
C PRO A 123 -9.30 -3.19 -3.65
N PHE A 124 -8.13 -2.82 -3.12
CA PHE A 124 -7.50 -1.52 -3.32
C PHE A 124 -6.79 -1.52 -4.67
N PRO A 125 -7.29 -0.79 -5.69
CA PRO A 125 -6.57 -0.60 -6.93
C PRO A 125 -5.34 0.27 -6.68
N TYR A 126 -4.27 0.01 -7.40
CA TYR A 126 -3.10 0.87 -7.34
C TYR A 126 -2.47 1.08 -8.72
N THR A 127 -1.82 2.23 -8.89
CA THR A 127 -1.02 2.53 -10.07
C THR A 127 0.32 3.13 -9.66
N ILE A 128 1.37 2.77 -10.40
CA ILE A 128 2.71 3.35 -10.25
C ILE A 128 3.02 4.15 -11.51
N THR A 129 3.34 5.43 -11.34
CA THR A 129 3.80 6.30 -12.43
C THR A 129 5.24 6.73 -12.18
N VAL A 130 6.03 6.76 -13.26
CA VAL A 130 7.44 7.14 -13.22
C VAL A 130 7.67 8.35 -14.10
N ASN A 131 8.19 9.43 -13.52
CA ASN A 131 8.55 10.66 -14.22
C ASN A 131 10.01 11.03 -13.93
N GLY A 132 10.91 10.64 -14.84
CA GLY A 132 12.35 10.74 -14.62
C GLY A 132 12.80 9.85 -13.46
N SER A 133 13.31 10.44 -12.39
CA SER A 133 13.68 9.72 -11.16
C SER A 133 12.56 9.71 -10.11
N ALA A 134 11.48 10.46 -10.30
CA ALA A 134 10.36 10.50 -9.38
C ALA A 134 9.41 9.32 -9.67
N LYS A 135 9.00 8.64 -8.60
CA LYS A 135 7.98 7.58 -8.64
C LYS A 135 6.79 8.04 -7.81
N THR A 136 5.59 7.73 -8.27
CA THR A 136 4.36 8.03 -7.56
C THR A 136 3.47 6.79 -7.55
N LEU A 137 3.16 6.32 -6.35
CA LEU A 137 2.16 5.29 -6.09
C LEU A 137 0.85 5.98 -5.73
N ILE A 138 -0.22 5.58 -6.41
CA ILE A 138 -1.60 5.97 -6.10
C ILE A 138 -2.33 4.70 -5.70
N ILE A 139 -2.97 4.72 -4.53
CA ILE A 139 -3.84 3.65 -4.03
C ILE A 139 -5.23 4.24 -3.87
N GLU A 140 -6.23 3.55 -4.40
CA GLU A 140 -7.64 3.92 -4.29
C GLU A 140 -8.38 2.92 -3.40
N ASN A 141 -9.52 3.32 -2.84
CA ASN A 141 -10.42 2.40 -2.14
C ASN A 141 -11.82 2.44 -2.77
N VAL A 142 -12.75 1.65 -2.23
CA VAL A 142 -14.13 1.53 -2.74
C VAL A 142 -14.92 2.85 -2.75
N ASN A 143 -14.51 3.85 -1.95
CA ASN A 143 -15.20 5.13 -1.83
C ASN A 143 -14.74 6.19 -2.85
N GLY A 144 -13.69 5.92 -3.63
CA GLY A 144 -13.05 6.89 -4.54
C GLY A 144 -12.29 7.96 -3.79
#